data_AF-A0A2V8K2Z9-F1
#
_entry.id   AF-A0A2V8K2Z9-F1
#
_cell.length_a   1.000
_cell.length_b   1.000
_cell.length_c   1.000
_cell.angle_alpha   90.00
_cell.angle_beta   90.00
_cell.angle_gamma   90.00
#
_symmetry.space_group_name_H-M   'P 1'
#
loop_
_entity.id
_entity.type
_entity.pdbx_description
1 polymer ?
#
loop_
_entity_poly.entity_id
_entity_poly.type
_entity_poly.pdbx_seq_one_letter_code
_entity_poly.pdbx_strand_id
1 'polypeptide(L)'
;MQLNGLTPNQFRRRLRQPYDNDLTALWNELGVAPWETCQWPQCVEQSWDVDLVAGNTGVLERVHVANGINGPTRFLLFEPTDHESNGVQEWKVYGIVDLPYGDRQGTARIEKSGDKRWLVLEAGSDAGSSRSYVETWYDLAGGKFQPVAGYPAGAPSLQSVITDLTRKLHSENWMEREEAVQRIAAIPDATKSSTVVQELVDLLDRENRLIRNLFKQGTGVSTKYGEGFGEYVSYILDILMKSGNLRDTRTLEVLAYSSYNPDSGFAMNLADNGGAILVPIALELIKSDESFDRWDALSLLGRLYEKRTTHQLPAATVQTIKQTIVNATTHREITTRRWAVRVLGQIGTLDDVALLQRIAATDGDTGPRFSVREEAVKAIETIRQRK
;
A
#
# COMPACT_ATOMS: atom_id res chain seq x y z
N MET A 1 21.98 -20.44 6.66
CA MET A 1 22.00 -21.11 5.34
C MET A 1 22.90 -22.34 5.45
N GLN A 2 22.50 -23.50 4.95
CA GLN A 2 23.39 -24.67 4.88
C GLN A 2 24.13 -24.63 3.53
N LEU A 3 25.43 -24.34 3.56
CA LEU A 3 26.32 -24.54 2.42
C LEU A 3 26.62 -26.04 2.39
N ASN A 4 26.01 -26.79 1.46
CA ASN A 4 26.03 -28.26 1.41
C ASN A 4 27.43 -28.88 1.62
N GLY A 5 27.79 -29.18 2.87
CA GLY A 5 29.06 -29.80 3.25
C GLY A 5 30.29 -28.89 3.27
N LEU A 6 30.17 -27.58 2.98
CA LEU A 6 31.28 -26.62 3.01
C LEU A 6 31.11 -25.61 4.14
N THR A 7 32.19 -25.33 4.86
CA THR A 7 32.27 -24.15 5.72
C THR A 7 32.31 -22.88 4.86
N PRO A 8 31.82 -21.72 5.35
CA PRO A 8 31.92 -20.46 4.61
C PRO A 8 33.36 -20.11 4.20
N ASN A 9 34.35 -20.50 5.01
CA ASN A 9 35.77 -20.36 4.68
C ASN A 9 36.18 -21.20 3.47
N GLN A 10 35.78 -22.48 3.43
CA GLN A 10 36.03 -23.35 2.29
C GLN A 10 35.32 -22.82 1.04
N PHE A 11 34.11 -22.31 1.19
CA PHE A 11 33.33 -21.72 0.11
C PHE A 11 34.01 -20.47 -0.48
N ARG A 12 34.41 -19.50 0.35
CA ARG A 12 35.15 -18.31 -0.10
C ARG A 12 36.48 -18.66 -0.75
N ARG A 13 37.21 -19.64 -0.20
CA ARG A 13 38.46 -20.13 -0.80
C ARG A 13 38.19 -20.73 -2.19
N ARG A 14 37.11 -21.49 -2.35
CA ARG A 14 36.71 -22.12 -3.61
C ARG A 14 36.32 -21.09 -4.68
N LEU A 15 35.60 -20.04 -4.30
CA LEU A 15 35.28 -18.89 -5.18
C LEU A 15 36.54 -18.21 -5.73
N ARG A 16 37.60 -18.09 -4.92
CA ARG A 16 38.85 -17.38 -5.27
C ARG A 16 39.89 -18.24 -6.00
N GLN A 17 39.64 -19.54 -6.19
CA GLN A 17 40.56 -20.46 -6.86
C GLN A 17 40.08 -20.74 -8.29
N PRO A 18 40.65 -20.08 -9.32
CA PRO A 18 40.05 -19.99 -10.66
C PRO A 18 40.13 -21.28 -11.50
N TYR A 19 41.06 -22.18 -11.20
CA TYR A 19 41.46 -23.26 -12.12
C TYR A 19 40.87 -24.65 -11.80
N ASP A 20 40.27 -24.84 -10.62
CA ASP A 20 39.90 -26.17 -10.13
C ASP A 20 38.39 -26.38 -9.93
N ASN A 21 37.55 -25.36 -10.18
CA ASN A 21 36.15 -25.40 -9.75
C ASN A 21 35.15 -25.27 -10.89
N ASP A 22 34.34 -26.33 -11.05
CA ASP A 22 33.05 -26.24 -11.72
C ASP A 22 32.11 -25.38 -10.87
N LEU A 23 32.08 -24.08 -11.16
CA LEU A 23 31.20 -23.12 -10.50
C LEU A 23 29.73 -23.55 -10.61
N THR A 24 29.34 -24.32 -11.64
CA THR A 24 28.00 -24.92 -11.78
C THR A 24 27.61 -25.72 -10.53
N ALA A 25 28.53 -26.52 -9.99
CA ALA A 25 28.28 -27.31 -8.79
C ALA A 25 28.06 -26.40 -7.56
N LEU A 26 28.88 -25.36 -7.43
CA LEU A 26 28.75 -24.35 -6.36
C LEU A 26 27.42 -23.60 -6.43
N TRP A 27 26.95 -23.27 -7.63
CA TRP A 27 25.66 -22.62 -7.86
C TRP A 27 24.48 -23.54 -7.54
N ASN A 28 24.53 -24.80 -7.97
CA ASN A 28 23.54 -25.81 -7.61
C ASN A 28 23.48 -26.01 -6.08
N GLU A 29 24.63 -25.97 -5.39
CA GLU A 29 24.72 -26.06 -3.93
C GLU A 29 24.05 -24.87 -3.21
N LEU A 30 23.98 -23.70 -3.85
CA LEU A 30 23.25 -22.52 -3.35
C LEU A 30 21.76 -22.53 -3.75
N GLY A 31 21.27 -23.57 -4.43
CA GLY A 31 19.88 -23.68 -4.90
C GLY A 31 19.60 -22.89 -6.18
N VAL A 32 20.62 -22.47 -6.91
CA VAL A 32 20.49 -21.79 -8.21
C VAL A 32 20.20 -22.81 -9.29
N ALA A 33 19.23 -22.52 -10.16
CA ALA A 33 18.83 -23.45 -11.19
C ALA A 33 19.95 -23.65 -12.23
N PRO A 34 20.13 -24.86 -12.80
CA PRO A 34 21.24 -25.17 -13.71
C PRO A 34 21.36 -24.21 -14.92
N TRP A 35 20.25 -23.66 -15.40
CA TRP A 35 20.22 -22.70 -16.51
C TRP A 35 20.61 -21.25 -16.13
N GLU A 36 20.75 -20.96 -14.83
CA GLU A 36 21.24 -19.69 -14.29
C GLU A 36 22.73 -19.78 -13.88
N THR A 37 23.38 -20.92 -14.15
CA THR A 37 24.78 -21.13 -13.78
C THR A 37 25.72 -20.53 -14.81
N CYS A 38 26.83 -19.98 -14.33
CA CYS A 38 27.92 -19.51 -15.17
C CYS A 38 29.05 -20.55 -15.19
N GLN A 39 29.61 -20.82 -16.37
CA GLN A 39 30.78 -21.70 -16.55
C GLN A 39 32.06 -20.88 -16.76
N TRP A 40 33.14 -21.27 -16.08
CA TRP A 40 34.47 -20.68 -16.29
C TRP A 40 34.96 -20.92 -17.73
N PRO A 41 35.70 -20.00 -18.39
CA PRO A 41 36.27 -18.73 -17.92
C PRO A 41 35.30 -17.54 -17.95
N GLN A 42 34.02 -17.80 -18.18
CA GLN A 42 33.04 -16.74 -18.37
C GLN A 42 32.54 -16.15 -17.06
N CYS A 43 33.12 -16.44 -15.89
CA CYS A 43 32.67 -15.87 -14.62
C CYS A 43 33.74 -14.96 -14.03
N VAL A 44 33.35 -13.75 -13.62
CA VAL A 44 34.19 -12.77 -12.93
C VAL A 44 33.69 -12.61 -11.51
N GLU A 45 34.62 -12.71 -10.57
CA GLU A 45 34.42 -12.40 -9.16
C GLU A 45 34.95 -10.99 -8.87
N GLN A 46 34.19 -10.24 -8.06
CA GLN A 46 34.61 -8.97 -7.49
C GLN A 46 34.31 -8.98 -6.00
N SER A 47 35.28 -8.51 -5.21
CA SER A 47 35.23 -8.52 -3.75
C SER A 47 35.34 -7.10 -3.20
N TRP A 48 34.49 -6.74 -2.24
CA TRP A 48 34.60 -5.48 -1.51
C TRP A 48 34.45 -5.70 -0.01
N ASP A 49 35.29 -5.01 0.76
CA ASP A 49 35.09 -4.92 2.20
C ASP A 49 33.85 -4.06 2.49
N VAL A 50 32.94 -4.61 3.29
CA VAL A 50 31.70 -3.95 3.66
C VAL A 50 31.69 -3.72 5.16
N ASP A 51 31.59 -2.45 5.48
CA ASP A 51 31.58 -1.91 6.80
C ASP A 51 30.23 -2.30 7.47
N LEU A 52 30.16 -3.37 8.28
CA LEU A 52 28.93 -3.82 8.97
C LEU A 52 28.70 -3.03 10.28
N VAL A 53 27.76 -3.46 11.13
CA VAL A 53 27.42 -2.77 12.39
C VAL A 53 28.67 -2.59 13.27
N ALA A 54 28.70 -1.49 14.04
CA ALA A 54 29.83 -0.95 14.81
C ALA A 54 31.00 -1.90 15.11
N GLY A 55 32.09 -1.72 14.36
CA GLY A 55 33.38 -2.38 14.59
C GLY A 55 33.60 -3.69 13.82
N ASN A 56 32.62 -4.16 13.04
CA ASN A 56 32.74 -5.39 12.27
C ASN A 56 32.81 -5.14 10.76
N THR A 57 33.81 -5.66 10.05
CA THR A 57 33.96 -5.53 8.59
C THR A 57 33.65 -6.87 7.92
N GLY A 58 32.53 -6.92 7.20
CA GLY A 58 32.14 -8.01 6.33
C GLY A 58 32.78 -7.93 4.94
N VAL A 59 32.46 -8.90 4.08
CA VAL A 59 32.88 -8.91 2.67
C VAL A 59 31.69 -9.20 1.78
N LEU A 60 31.49 -8.37 0.75
CA LEU A 60 30.53 -8.60 -0.31
C LEU A 60 31.26 -9.18 -1.53
N GLU A 61 30.89 -10.39 -1.91
CA GLU A 61 31.38 -11.05 -3.12
C GLU A 61 30.30 -10.93 -4.21
N ARG A 62 30.62 -10.34 -5.36
CA ARG A 62 29.78 -10.36 -6.57
C ARG A 62 30.31 -11.41 -7.53
N VAL A 63 29.41 -12.24 -8.02
CA VAL A 63 29.72 -13.21 -9.07
C VAL A 63 28.83 -12.91 -10.29
N HIS A 64 29.45 -12.77 -11.47
CA HIS A 64 28.77 -12.43 -12.71
C HIS A 64 29.45 -13.01 -13.97
N VAL A 65 28.80 -12.94 -15.13
CA VAL A 65 29.33 -13.46 -16.40
C VAL A 65 30.21 -12.41 -17.13
N ALA A 66 31.45 -12.77 -17.49
CA ALA A 66 32.51 -11.95 -18.09
C ALA A 66 32.18 -11.34 -19.46
N ASN A 67 31.47 -12.08 -20.32
CA ASN A 67 31.27 -11.69 -21.73
C ASN A 67 30.02 -10.85 -22.01
N GLY A 68 29.39 -10.33 -20.96
CA GLY A 68 28.51 -9.16 -21.08
C GLY A 68 27.13 -9.40 -21.68
N ILE A 69 26.23 -8.54 -21.23
CA ILE A 69 24.85 -8.31 -21.70
C ILE A 69 23.79 -9.24 -21.09
N ASN A 70 24.00 -10.55 -20.91
CA ASN A 70 22.85 -11.45 -20.60
C ASN A 70 22.96 -12.41 -19.39
N GLY A 71 23.99 -12.29 -18.53
CA GLY A 71 24.23 -13.26 -17.46
C GLY A 71 23.65 -12.88 -16.09
N PRO A 72 23.21 -13.85 -15.26
CA PRO A 72 22.77 -13.58 -13.89
C PRO A 72 23.92 -13.02 -13.04
N THR A 73 23.63 -12.02 -12.21
CA THR A 73 24.54 -11.46 -11.21
C THR A 73 23.99 -11.77 -9.82
N ARG A 74 24.80 -12.30 -8.91
CA ARG A 74 24.42 -12.46 -7.50
C ARG A 74 25.46 -11.85 -6.58
N PHE A 75 25.00 -11.33 -5.44
CA PHE A 75 25.85 -10.82 -4.38
C PHE A 75 25.74 -11.70 -3.13
N LEU A 76 26.87 -12.00 -2.52
CA LEU A 76 27.00 -12.81 -1.31
C LEU A 76 27.65 -11.98 -0.22
N LEU A 77 26.96 -11.79 0.91
CA LEU A 77 27.52 -11.05 2.04
C LEU A 77 28.03 -12.03 3.10
N PHE A 78 29.31 -11.88 3.43
CA PHE A 78 29.99 -12.62 4.49
C PHE A 78 30.24 -11.69 5.68
N GLU A 79 30.00 -12.19 6.88
CA GLU A 79 30.33 -11.52 8.14
C GLU A 79 31.38 -12.36 8.86
N PRO A 80 32.44 -11.77 9.42
CA PRO A 80 33.40 -12.52 10.20
C PRO A 80 32.76 -12.88 11.54
N THR A 81 33.11 -14.06 12.04
CA THR A 81 32.72 -14.53 13.37
C THR A 81 33.77 -14.12 14.41
N ASP A 82 33.43 -14.21 15.69
CA ASP A 82 34.38 -13.92 16.77
C ASP A 82 35.47 -15.01 16.93
N HIS A 83 35.48 -16.03 16.06
CA HIS A 83 36.39 -17.17 16.12
C HIS A 83 37.43 -17.12 14.99
N GLU A 84 38.69 -17.41 15.34
CA GLU A 84 39.76 -17.68 14.39
C GLU A 84 40.25 -19.12 14.57
N SER A 85 40.33 -19.87 13.47
CA SER A 85 40.86 -21.23 13.47
C SER A 85 42.20 -21.28 12.75
N ASN A 86 43.28 -21.65 13.45
CA ASN A 86 44.64 -21.74 12.91
C ASN A 86 45.12 -20.45 12.21
N GLY A 87 44.79 -19.28 12.78
CA GLY A 87 45.13 -17.97 12.21
C GLY A 87 44.32 -17.59 10.96
N VAL A 88 43.22 -18.30 10.69
CA VAL A 88 42.28 -17.98 9.63
C VAL A 88 40.97 -17.50 10.24
N GLN A 89 40.57 -16.27 9.89
CA GLN A 89 39.27 -15.71 10.22
C GLN A 89 38.14 -16.63 9.77
N GLU A 90 37.26 -17.01 10.69
CA GLU A 90 36.02 -17.72 10.34
C GLU A 90 34.95 -16.74 9.91
N TRP A 91 34.24 -17.11 8.84
CA TRP A 91 33.15 -16.33 8.26
C TRP A 91 31.83 -17.06 8.42
N LYS A 92 30.72 -16.32 8.45
CA LYS A 92 29.36 -16.82 8.28
C LYS A 92 28.73 -16.15 7.06
N VAL A 93 27.90 -16.89 6.33
CA VAL A 93 27.10 -16.31 5.23
C VAL A 93 25.92 -15.57 5.87
N TYR A 94 25.89 -14.26 5.67
CA TYR A 94 24.85 -13.39 6.20
C TYR A 94 23.58 -13.44 5.32
N GLY A 95 23.74 -13.52 3.99
CA GLY A 95 22.62 -13.66 3.05
C GLY A 95 23.05 -13.71 1.58
N ILE A 96 22.11 -14.15 0.73
CA ILE A 96 22.18 -14.01 -0.74
C ILE A 96 21.34 -12.80 -1.12
N VAL A 97 21.86 -11.98 -2.02
CA VAL A 97 21.14 -10.86 -2.60
C VAL A 97 20.92 -11.10 -4.09
N ASP A 98 19.65 -11.33 -4.42
CA ASP A 98 19.20 -11.45 -5.80
C ASP A 98 18.78 -10.08 -6.30
N LEU A 99 19.23 -9.75 -7.51
CA LEU A 99 18.68 -8.60 -8.23
C LEU A 99 17.19 -8.87 -8.51
N PRO A 100 16.30 -7.88 -8.30
CA PRO A 100 14.91 -8.02 -8.70
C PRO A 100 14.79 -8.34 -10.20
N TYR A 101 13.78 -9.14 -10.56
CA TYR A 101 13.25 -9.22 -11.93
C TYR A 101 14.20 -9.63 -13.08
N GLY A 102 15.26 -10.40 -12.81
CA GLY A 102 16.13 -10.89 -13.87
C GLY A 102 17.00 -9.80 -14.50
N ASP A 103 17.24 -8.72 -13.76
CA ASP A 103 18.19 -7.66 -14.12
C ASP A 103 19.61 -8.24 -14.17
N ARG A 104 20.33 -7.86 -15.23
CA ARG A 104 21.51 -8.62 -15.70
C ARG A 104 22.84 -7.95 -15.38
N GLN A 105 22.79 -6.70 -14.93
CA GLN A 105 23.94 -5.92 -14.53
C GLN A 105 23.61 -5.11 -13.30
N GLY A 106 24.43 -5.21 -12.26
CA GLY A 106 24.36 -4.27 -11.18
C GLY A 106 25.69 -3.92 -10.52
N THR A 107 25.79 -2.69 -10.05
CA THR A 107 26.88 -2.22 -9.19
C THR A 107 26.40 -2.27 -7.73
N ALA A 108 27.35 -2.27 -6.79
CA ALA A 108 27.07 -2.24 -5.38
C ALA A 108 27.84 -1.10 -4.72
N ARG A 109 27.22 -0.41 -3.76
CA ARG A 109 27.90 0.55 -2.87
C ARG A 109 27.32 0.55 -1.47
N ILE A 110 28.06 1.10 -0.52
CA ILE A 110 27.63 1.25 0.87
C ILE A 110 27.30 2.71 1.15
N GLU A 111 26.08 2.95 1.63
CA GLU A 111 25.61 4.27 2.04
C GLU A 111 25.46 4.33 3.57
N LYS A 112 25.87 5.45 4.17
CA LYS A 112 25.78 5.70 5.61
C LYS A 112 24.74 6.78 5.88
N SER A 113 23.77 6.51 6.74
CA SER A 113 22.71 7.47 7.12
C SER A 113 22.39 7.34 8.60
N GLY A 114 22.83 8.33 9.40
CA GLY A 114 22.79 8.25 10.86
C GLY A 114 23.58 7.04 11.37
N ASP A 115 22.97 6.26 12.27
CA ASP A 115 23.56 5.02 12.82
C ASP A 115 23.34 3.80 11.90
N LYS A 116 22.64 3.97 10.77
CA LYS A 116 22.35 2.89 9.83
C LYS A 116 23.36 2.84 8.68
N ARG A 117 23.59 1.62 8.21
CA ARG A 117 24.40 1.32 7.02
C ARG A 117 23.54 0.56 6.02
N TRP A 118 23.65 0.94 4.75
CA TRP A 118 22.82 0.42 3.68
C TRP A 118 23.70 -0.18 2.59
N LEU A 119 23.41 -1.41 2.15
CA LEU A 119 23.90 -1.91 0.86
C LEU A 119 22.95 -1.40 -0.22
N VAL A 120 23.49 -0.73 -1.22
CA VAL A 120 22.75 -0.26 -2.38
C VAL A 120 23.18 -1.08 -3.58
N LEU A 121 22.24 -1.79 -4.19
CA LEU A 121 22.44 -2.49 -5.45
C LEU A 121 21.76 -1.69 -6.56
N GLU A 122 22.53 -1.18 -7.51
CA GLU A 122 22.00 -0.50 -8.70
C GLU A 122 21.89 -1.51 -9.83
N ALA A 123 20.69 -1.76 -10.36
CA ALA A 123 20.45 -2.72 -11.44
C ALA A 123 19.94 -2.00 -12.70
N GLY A 124 20.51 -2.30 -13.87
CA GLY A 124 19.98 -1.82 -15.14
C GLY A 124 18.89 -2.74 -15.67
N SER A 125 17.71 -2.20 -15.98
CA SER A 125 16.67 -2.97 -16.68
C SER A 125 16.90 -2.92 -18.19
N ASP A 126 16.99 -4.08 -18.85
CA ASP A 126 17.21 -4.19 -20.30
C ASP A 126 15.91 -3.94 -21.13
N ALA A 127 14.92 -3.28 -20.55
CA ALA A 127 13.67 -2.95 -21.24
C ALA A 127 13.82 -1.69 -22.12
N GLY A 128 14.62 -1.78 -23.19
CA GLY A 128 14.64 -0.80 -24.28
C GLY A 128 15.78 0.24 -24.26
N SER A 129 15.81 1.09 -25.29
CA SER A 129 16.89 2.03 -25.60
C SER A 129 17.13 3.15 -24.58
N SER A 130 16.34 3.20 -23.50
CA SER A 130 16.53 4.07 -22.34
C SER A 130 17.01 3.22 -21.16
N ARG A 131 18.31 3.29 -20.84
CA ARG A 131 18.85 2.66 -19.63
C ARG A 131 18.20 3.30 -18.40
N SER A 132 17.29 2.58 -17.76
CA SER A 132 16.75 2.94 -16.45
C SER A 132 17.47 2.10 -15.40
N TYR A 133 18.05 2.76 -14.40
CA TYR A 133 18.70 2.12 -13.27
C TYR A 133 17.73 2.10 -12.09
N VAL A 134 17.45 0.91 -11.56
CA VAL A 134 16.65 0.71 -10.35
C VAL A 134 17.61 0.34 -9.24
N GLU A 135 17.65 1.11 -8.15
CA GLU A 135 18.41 0.68 -6.98
C GLU A 135 17.55 -0.11 -6.03
N THR A 136 18.12 -1.10 -5.36
CA THR A 136 17.51 -1.79 -4.22
C THR A 136 18.41 -1.59 -3.00
N TRP A 137 17.82 -1.12 -1.90
CA TRP A 137 18.56 -0.80 -0.69
C TRP A 137 18.31 -1.88 0.37
N TYR A 138 19.34 -2.28 1.09
CA TYR A 138 19.27 -3.31 2.12
C TYR A 138 19.83 -2.76 3.43
N ASP A 139 19.02 -2.80 4.50
CA ASP A 139 19.44 -2.37 5.83
C ASP A 139 20.43 -3.39 6.42
N LEU A 140 21.68 -2.97 6.65
CA LEU A 140 22.73 -3.80 7.23
C LEU A 140 22.68 -3.84 8.76
N ALA A 141 21.96 -2.91 9.40
CA ALA A 141 21.95 -2.75 10.86
C ALA A 141 20.94 -3.68 11.57
N GLY A 142 20.00 -4.26 10.84
CA GLY A 142 18.85 -5.00 11.41
C GLY A 142 19.03 -6.50 11.61
N GLY A 143 20.21 -7.08 11.35
CA GLY A 143 20.41 -8.54 11.47
C GLY A 143 19.72 -9.36 10.37
N LYS A 144 18.89 -8.74 9.52
CA LYS A 144 18.07 -9.39 8.49
C LYS A 144 18.19 -8.58 7.21
N PHE A 145 18.86 -9.17 6.23
CA PHE A 145 19.11 -8.60 4.91
C PHE A 145 17.82 -8.56 4.07
N GLN A 146 16.89 -7.66 4.42
CA GLN A 146 15.61 -7.52 3.71
C GLN A 146 15.67 -6.33 2.74
N PRO A 147 15.18 -6.49 1.50
CA PRO A 147 15.10 -5.38 0.56
C PRO A 147 14.13 -4.34 1.09
N VAL A 148 14.63 -3.12 1.26
CA VAL A 148 13.81 -1.92 1.33
C VAL A 148 13.59 -1.49 -0.12
N ALA A 149 12.33 -1.37 -0.52
CA ALA A 149 11.93 -1.28 -1.90
C ALA A 149 12.64 -0.18 -2.70
N GLY A 150 12.61 -0.35 -4.02
CA GLY A 150 13.51 0.29 -4.97
C GLY A 150 13.71 1.78 -4.74
N TYR A 151 14.96 2.18 -4.55
CA TYR A 151 15.46 3.54 -4.43
C TYR A 151 15.96 4.03 -5.80
N PRO A 152 16.02 5.33 -6.10
CA PRO A 152 16.63 5.85 -7.32
C PRO A 152 18.14 6.04 -7.16
N ALA A 153 18.88 5.81 -8.25
CA ALA A 153 20.33 5.94 -8.26
C ALA A 153 20.87 7.35 -8.15
N GLY A 154 21.90 7.50 -7.30
CA GLY A 154 22.56 8.78 -7.02
C GLY A 154 21.83 9.69 -6.02
N ALA A 155 20.79 9.20 -5.33
CA ALA A 155 20.09 10.01 -4.34
C ALA A 155 20.97 10.23 -3.08
N PRO A 156 21.24 11.47 -2.67
CA PRO A 156 22.19 11.78 -1.60
C PRO A 156 21.75 11.33 -0.19
N SER A 157 20.48 10.95 0.03
CA SER A 157 19.95 10.47 1.31
C SER A 157 18.57 9.82 1.19
N LEU A 158 18.09 9.17 2.27
CA LEU A 158 16.71 8.69 2.35
C LEU A 158 15.68 9.81 2.21
N GLN A 159 16.02 10.97 2.78
CA GLN A 159 15.18 12.16 2.72
C GLN A 159 15.07 12.72 1.29
N SER A 160 16.15 12.70 0.51
CA SER A 160 16.09 13.16 -0.89
C SER A 160 15.19 12.28 -1.75
N VAL A 161 15.15 10.97 -1.48
CA VAL A 161 14.26 10.06 -2.21
C VAL A 161 12.80 10.28 -1.84
N ILE A 162 12.50 10.42 -0.56
CA ILE A 162 11.14 10.79 -0.13
C ILE A 162 10.74 12.12 -0.78
N THR A 163 11.66 13.08 -0.85
CA THR A 163 11.42 14.38 -1.50
C THR A 163 11.13 14.22 -3.00
N ASP A 164 11.90 13.40 -3.72
CA ASP A 164 11.67 13.14 -5.14
C ASP A 164 10.39 12.37 -5.42
N LEU A 165 10.08 11.35 -4.60
CA LEU A 165 8.83 10.60 -4.73
C LEU A 165 7.63 11.49 -4.42
N THR A 166 7.72 12.33 -3.39
CA THR A 166 6.69 13.33 -3.07
C THR A 166 6.48 14.29 -4.24
N ARG A 167 7.58 14.78 -4.85
CA ARG A 167 7.49 15.60 -6.08
C ARG A 167 6.76 14.88 -7.22
N LYS A 168 6.99 13.57 -7.39
CA LYS A 168 6.28 12.75 -8.40
C LYS A 168 4.78 12.61 -8.13
N LEU A 169 4.31 12.74 -6.89
CA LEU A 169 2.87 12.76 -6.57
C LEU A 169 2.13 13.93 -7.26
N HIS A 170 2.84 14.97 -7.69
CA HIS A 170 2.25 16.07 -8.46
C HIS A 170 2.29 15.86 -9.98
N SER A 171 2.88 14.78 -10.49
CA SER A 171 2.96 14.52 -11.94
C SER A 171 1.59 14.55 -12.61
N GLU A 172 1.53 15.02 -13.86
CA GLU A 172 0.31 14.92 -14.67
C GLU A 172 0.00 13.47 -15.09
N ASN A 173 1.03 12.63 -15.17
CA ASN A 173 0.90 11.22 -15.50
C ASN A 173 0.50 10.41 -14.25
N TRP A 174 -0.70 9.84 -14.26
CA TRP A 174 -1.21 9.07 -13.11
C TRP A 174 -0.38 7.81 -12.81
N MET A 175 0.23 7.19 -13.83
CA MET A 175 1.09 6.02 -13.64
C MET A 175 2.38 6.38 -12.86
N GLU A 176 2.91 7.59 -13.05
CA GLU A 176 4.05 8.08 -12.26
C GLU A 176 3.66 8.36 -10.81
N ARG A 177 2.42 8.84 -10.59
CA ARG A 177 1.89 9.03 -9.24
C ARG A 177 1.66 7.70 -8.54
N GLU A 178 1.12 6.70 -9.25
CA GLU A 178 0.96 5.34 -8.75
C GLU A 178 2.30 4.73 -8.34
N GLU A 179 3.30 4.77 -9.22
CA GLU A 179 4.65 4.26 -8.91
C GLU A 179 5.21 4.96 -7.66
N ALA A 180 5.02 6.28 -7.56
CA ALA A 180 5.48 7.04 -6.41
C ALA A 180 4.78 6.63 -5.11
N VAL A 181 3.45 6.43 -5.12
CA VAL A 181 2.70 5.94 -3.95
C VAL A 181 3.17 4.55 -3.53
N GLN A 182 3.32 3.62 -4.48
CA GLN A 182 3.79 2.25 -4.20
C GLN A 182 5.19 2.27 -3.58
N ARG A 183 6.10 3.11 -4.10
CA ARG A 183 7.45 3.24 -3.55
C ARG A 183 7.48 3.90 -2.18
N ILE A 184 6.68 4.96 -1.96
CA ILE A 184 6.54 5.58 -0.64
C ILE A 184 6.06 4.57 0.39
N ALA A 185 5.02 3.79 0.06
CA ALA A 185 4.44 2.80 0.98
C ALA A 185 5.41 1.68 1.35
N ALA A 186 6.37 1.40 0.49
CA ALA A 186 7.37 0.36 0.70
C ALA A 186 8.65 0.84 1.40
N ILE A 187 8.81 2.17 1.61
CA ILE A 187 9.88 2.72 2.45
C ILE A 187 9.45 2.65 3.94
N PRO A 188 10.23 1.99 4.82
CA PRO A 188 9.97 1.94 6.24
C PRO A 188 9.74 3.33 6.83
N ASP A 189 8.64 3.46 7.57
CA ASP A 189 8.25 4.67 8.29
C ASP A 189 7.98 5.93 7.43
N ALA A 190 8.08 5.86 6.10
CA ALA A 190 7.79 7.02 5.24
C ALA A 190 6.34 7.52 5.43
N THR A 191 5.39 6.60 5.54
CA THR A 191 3.97 6.93 5.80
C THR A 191 3.70 7.34 7.25
N LYS A 192 4.69 7.30 8.15
CA LYS A 192 4.58 7.90 9.49
C LYS A 192 4.94 9.39 9.48
N SER A 193 5.58 9.88 8.42
CA SER A 193 5.89 11.30 8.26
C SER A 193 4.62 12.09 8.00
N SER A 194 4.36 13.10 8.83
CA SER A 194 3.19 13.98 8.65
C SER A 194 3.20 14.69 7.30
N THR A 195 4.38 15.06 6.79
CA THR A 195 4.51 15.69 5.48
C THR A 195 4.09 14.74 4.36
N VAL A 196 4.57 13.50 4.37
CA VAL A 196 4.22 12.49 3.36
C VAL A 196 2.72 12.17 3.42
N VAL A 197 2.16 12.06 4.62
CA VAL A 197 0.72 11.84 4.80
C VAL A 197 -0.11 12.97 4.20
N GLN A 198 0.27 14.24 4.44
CA GLN A 198 -0.45 15.38 3.86
C GLN A 198 -0.38 15.38 2.33
N GLU A 199 0.75 15.03 1.74
CA GLU A 199 0.92 14.92 0.29
C GLU A 199 0.04 13.81 -0.31
N LEU A 200 -0.12 12.69 0.41
CA LEU A 200 -1.05 11.63 0.02
C LEU A 200 -2.52 12.07 0.17
N VAL A 201 -2.86 12.90 1.17
CA VAL A 201 -4.21 13.48 1.33
C VAL A 201 -4.52 14.44 0.16
N ASP A 202 -3.58 15.31 -0.20
CA ASP A 202 -3.75 16.25 -1.31
C ASP A 202 -3.84 15.53 -2.66
N LEU A 203 -3.07 14.45 -2.82
CA LEU A 203 -3.18 13.55 -3.96
C LEU A 203 -4.56 12.90 -4.04
N LEU A 204 -5.04 12.28 -2.95
CA LEU A 204 -6.36 11.65 -2.93
C LEU A 204 -7.47 12.66 -3.25
N ASP A 205 -7.38 13.88 -2.73
CA ASP A 205 -8.33 14.94 -3.03
C ASP A 205 -8.32 15.34 -4.51
N ARG A 206 -7.14 15.39 -5.14
CA ARG A 206 -7.00 15.55 -6.60
C ARG A 206 -7.70 14.42 -7.34
N GLU A 207 -7.47 13.16 -6.96
CA GLU A 207 -8.08 12.02 -7.65
C GLU A 207 -9.60 11.96 -7.45
N ASN A 208 -10.09 12.29 -6.25
CA ASN A 208 -11.52 12.41 -5.97
C ASN A 208 -12.19 13.42 -6.90
N ARG A 209 -11.59 14.62 -7.08
CA ARG A 209 -12.09 15.62 -8.03
C ARG A 209 -12.09 15.10 -9.47
N LEU A 210 -11.04 14.39 -9.88
CA LEU A 210 -10.95 13.82 -11.23
C LEU A 210 -12.06 12.79 -11.46
N ILE A 211 -12.25 11.85 -10.54
CA ILE A 211 -13.31 10.83 -10.61
C ILE A 211 -14.68 11.50 -10.73
N ARG A 212 -14.97 12.49 -9.86
CA ARG A 212 -16.25 13.23 -9.88
C ARG A 212 -16.47 13.98 -11.19
N ASN A 213 -15.44 14.62 -11.72
CA ASN A 213 -15.54 15.35 -12.99
C ASN A 213 -15.83 14.41 -14.16
N LEU A 214 -15.24 13.21 -14.19
CA LEU A 214 -15.55 12.21 -15.22
C LEU A 214 -16.97 11.68 -15.08
N PHE A 215 -17.41 11.41 -13.85
CA PHE A 215 -18.76 10.96 -13.59
C PHE A 215 -19.80 11.98 -14.10
N LYS A 216 -19.58 13.28 -13.83
CA LYS A 216 -20.43 14.37 -14.36
C LYS A 216 -20.43 14.46 -15.89
N GLN A 217 -19.38 14.00 -16.55
CA GLN A 217 -19.28 13.89 -18.01
C GLN A 217 -19.89 12.58 -18.55
N GLY A 218 -20.50 11.75 -17.68
CA GLY A 218 -21.08 10.46 -18.06
C GLY A 218 -20.06 9.37 -18.36
N THR A 219 -18.80 9.54 -17.92
CA THR A 219 -17.71 8.59 -18.19
C THR A 219 -17.19 7.98 -16.90
N GLY A 220 -17.12 6.65 -16.84
CA GLY A 220 -16.49 5.95 -15.72
C GLY A 220 -14.96 6.11 -15.73
N VAL A 221 -14.35 6.21 -14.55
CA VAL A 221 -12.89 6.37 -14.45
C VAL A 221 -12.15 5.18 -15.09
N SER A 222 -12.65 3.95 -14.89
CA SER A 222 -12.07 2.75 -15.51
C SER A 222 -12.22 2.73 -17.03
N THR A 223 -13.25 3.39 -17.57
CA THR A 223 -13.41 3.54 -19.03
C THR A 223 -12.32 4.44 -19.61
N LYS A 224 -11.91 5.48 -18.88
CA LYS A 224 -10.91 6.45 -19.35
C LYS A 224 -9.47 6.01 -19.06
N TYR A 225 -9.21 5.46 -17.89
CA TYR A 225 -7.86 5.20 -17.37
C TYR A 225 -7.57 3.71 -17.11
N GLY A 226 -8.54 2.82 -17.34
CA GLY A 226 -8.40 1.39 -17.05
C GLY A 226 -8.68 1.05 -15.57
N GLU A 227 -8.80 -0.25 -15.28
CA GLU A 227 -9.09 -0.75 -13.93
C GLU A 227 -7.98 -0.41 -12.92
N GLY A 228 -6.71 -0.39 -13.36
CA GLY A 228 -5.56 -0.08 -12.52
C GLY A 228 -5.64 1.28 -11.82
N PHE A 229 -6.32 2.27 -12.41
CA PHE A 229 -6.55 3.56 -11.74
C PHE A 229 -7.40 3.41 -10.47
N GLY A 230 -8.43 2.56 -10.51
CA GLY A 230 -9.28 2.30 -9.34
C GLY A 230 -8.54 1.56 -8.23
N GLU A 231 -7.67 0.62 -8.59
CA GLU A 231 -6.80 -0.09 -7.65
C GLU A 231 -5.80 0.86 -7.00
N TYR A 232 -5.18 1.73 -7.78
CA TYR A 232 -4.30 2.81 -7.32
C TYR A 232 -4.97 3.72 -6.28
N VAL A 233 -6.17 4.24 -6.56
CA VAL A 233 -6.91 5.10 -5.62
C VAL A 233 -7.30 4.33 -4.36
N SER A 234 -7.72 3.07 -4.50
CA SER A 234 -8.03 2.18 -3.37
C SER A 234 -6.80 1.94 -2.49
N TYR A 235 -5.62 1.84 -3.09
CA TYR A 235 -4.36 1.69 -2.35
C TYR A 235 -4.01 2.95 -1.54
N ILE A 236 -4.24 4.15 -2.09
CA ILE A 236 -4.08 5.40 -1.33
C ILE A 236 -5.04 5.43 -0.12
N LEU A 237 -6.31 5.04 -0.33
CA LEU A 237 -7.30 4.95 0.76
C LEU A 237 -6.83 4.05 1.89
N ASP A 238 -6.32 2.87 1.56
CA ASP A 238 -5.79 1.91 2.53
C ASP A 238 -4.59 2.46 3.31
N ILE A 239 -3.68 3.18 2.65
CA ILE A 239 -2.54 3.84 3.32
C ILE A 239 -3.04 4.89 4.30
N LEU A 240 -3.92 5.79 3.86
CA LEU A 240 -4.43 6.89 4.68
C LEU A 240 -5.30 6.41 5.83
N MET A 241 -6.02 5.30 5.69
CA MET A 241 -6.73 4.70 6.84
C MET A 241 -5.81 4.11 7.89
N LYS A 242 -4.63 3.61 7.50
CA LYS A 242 -3.65 3.01 8.43
C LYS A 242 -2.72 4.03 9.06
N SER A 243 -2.40 5.10 8.33
CA SER A 243 -1.33 6.05 8.69
C SER A 243 -1.76 7.51 8.77
N GLY A 244 -2.93 7.84 8.22
CA GLY A 244 -3.49 9.20 8.23
C GLY A 244 -3.92 9.64 9.63
N ASN A 245 -3.93 10.96 9.84
CA ASN A 245 -4.44 11.54 11.07
C ASN A 245 -5.98 11.60 11.03
N LEU A 246 -6.66 10.56 11.52
CA LEU A 246 -8.12 10.51 11.57
C LEU A 246 -8.76 11.46 12.62
N ARG A 247 -7.96 12.33 13.25
CA ARG A 247 -8.45 13.48 14.04
C ARG A 247 -8.37 14.80 13.28
N ASP A 248 -7.73 14.79 12.12
CA ASP A 248 -7.70 15.94 11.22
C ASP A 248 -8.96 15.98 10.36
N THR A 249 -9.65 17.13 10.37
CA THR A 249 -10.92 17.29 9.65
C THR A 249 -10.72 17.16 8.15
N ARG A 250 -9.60 17.69 7.62
CA ARG A 250 -9.30 17.66 6.20
C ARG A 250 -9.06 16.23 5.71
N THR A 251 -8.29 15.44 6.46
CA THR A 251 -8.06 14.02 6.16
C THR A 251 -9.39 13.25 6.10
N LEU A 252 -10.25 13.42 7.12
CA LEU A 252 -11.55 12.76 7.16
C LEU A 252 -12.48 13.20 6.02
N GLU A 253 -12.46 14.48 5.66
CA GLU A 253 -13.23 15.01 4.55
C GLU A 253 -12.80 14.35 3.24
N VAL A 254 -11.50 14.34 2.94
CA VAL A 254 -10.99 13.72 1.71
C VAL A 254 -11.35 12.24 1.64
N LEU A 255 -11.21 11.49 2.74
CA LEU A 255 -11.59 10.08 2.81
C LEU A 255 -13.10 9.87 2.60
N ALA A 256 -13.94 10.74 3.18
CA ALA A 256 -15.39 10.64 3.06
C ALA A 256 -15.89 10.96 1.65
N TYR A 257 -15.20 11.85 0.92
CA TYR A 257 -15.51 12.21 -0.46
C TYR A 257 -14.94 11.25 -1.51
N SER A 258 -14.21 10.21 -1.10
CA SER A 258 -13.70 9.19 -2.01
C SER A 258 -14.76 8.21 -2.49
N SER A 259 -14.49 7.55 -3.62
CA SER A 259 -15.36 6.51 -4.17
C SER A 259 -15.07 5.18 -3.48
N TYR A 260 -15.98 4.72 -2.62
CA TYR A 260 -15.93 3.40 -1.98
C TYR A 260 -17.32 2.76 -1.96
N ASN A 261 -17.39 1.49 -1.58
CA ASN A 261 -18.67 0.85 -1.32
C ASN A 261 -19.12 1.19 0.12
N PRO A 262 -20.31 1.76 0.34
CA PRO A 262 -20.79 2.09 1.68
C PRO A 262 -20.90 0.89 2.65
N ASP A 263 -20.98 -0.34 2.13
CA ASP A 263 -20.99 -1.57 2.92
C ASP A 263 -19.60 -2.14 3.19
N SER A 264 -18.53 -1.48 2.72
CA SER A 264 -17.15 -1.97 2.88
C SER A 264 -16.63 -1.84 4.32
N GLY A 265 -15.64 -2.67 4.66
CA GLY A 265 -14.89 -2.51 5.90
C GLY A 265 -14.22 -1.15 6.02
N PHE A 266 -13.85 -0.52 4.90
CA PHE A 266 -13.34 0.86 4.86
C PHE A 266 -14.38 1.85 5.40
N ALA A 267 -15.62 1.83 4.88
CA ALA A 267 -16.67 2.78 5.29
C ALA A 267 -17.01 2.65 6.78
N MET A 268 -17.06 1.40 7.28
CA MET A 268 -17.25 1.13 8.71
C MET A 268 -16.10 1.68 9.55
N ASN A 269 -14.86 1.43 9.13
CA ASN A 269 -13.65 1.88 9.83
C ASN A 269 -13.52 3.42 9.81
N LEU A 270 -13.90 4.07 8.72
CA LEU A 270 -13.92 5.53 8.60
C LEU A 270 -14.90 6.15 9.61
N ALA A 271 -16.13 5.65 9.69
CA ALA A 271 -17.11 6.12 10.68
C ALA A 271 -16.66 5.85 12.12
N ASP A 272 -16.17 4.63 12.39
CA ASP A 272 -15.74 4.20 13.72
C ASP A 272 -14.52 4.98 14.25
N ASN A 273 -13.68 5.53 13.38
CA ASN A 273 -12.51 6.33 13.80
C ASN A 273 -12.75 7.84 13.69
N GLY A 274 -13.50 8.30 12.69
CA GLY A 274 -13.79 9.73 12.48
C GLY A 274 -14.76 10.31 13.51
N GLY A 275 -15.68 9.49 14.03
CA GLY A 275 -16.57 9.85 15.13
C GLY A 275 -17.30 11.19 14.93
N ALA A 276 -17.28 12.05 15.95
CA ALA A 276 -18.01 13.32 15.94
C ALA A 276 -17.56 14.30 14.83
N ILE A 277 -16.29 14.24 14.40
CA ILE A 277 -15.75 15.12 13.35
C ILE A 277 -16.39 14.80 12.00
N LEU A 278 -16.75 13.53 11.78
CA LEU A 278 -17.34 13.06 10.53
C LEU A 278 -18.82 13.44 10.37
N VAL A 279 -19.51 13.78 11.47
CA VAL A 279 -20.93 14.15 11.42
C VAL A 279 -21.22 15.35 10.51
N PRO A 280 -20.58 16.53 10.68
CA PRO A 280 -20.83 17.66 9.78
C PRO A 280 -20.47 17.35 8.32
N ILE A 281 -19.43 16.54 8.08
CA ILE A 281 -19.01 16.12 6.74
C ILE A 281 -20.10 15.26 6.08
N ALA A 282 -20.61 14.25 6.78
CA ALA A 282 -21.67 13.39 6.27
C ALA A 282 -23.00 14.14 6.08
N LEU A 283 -23.30 15.11 6.95
CA LEU A 283 -24.45 16.00 6.79
C LEU A 283 -24.32 16.97 5.60
N GLU A 284 -23.11 17.22 5.11
CA GLU A 284 -22.90 17.98 3.88
C GLU A 284 -23.00 17.07 2.65
N LEU A 285 -22.37 15.88 2.69
CA LEU A 285 -22.44 14.89 1.60
C LEU A 285 -23.88 14.52 1.21
N ILE A 286 -24.79 14.39 2.18
CA ILE A 286 -26.21 14.07 1.90
C ILE A 286 -26.94 15.15 1.10
N LYS A 287 -26.40 16.38 1.02
CA LYS A 287 -26.95 17.48 0.22
C LYS A 287 -26.45 17.48 -1.22
N SER A 288 -25.47 16.63 -1.55
CA SER A 288 -24.91 16.54 -2.89
C SER A 288 -25.98 16.23 -3.94
N ASP A 289 -25.81 16.77 -5.14
CA ASP A 289 -26.62 16.41 -6.32
C ASP A 289 -26.27 15.00 -6.83
N GLU A 290 -25.09 14.49 -6.49
CA GLU A 290 -24.64 13.16 -6.86
C GLU A 290 -25.25 12.08 -5.99
N SER A 291 -25.71 10.99 -6.61
CA SER A 291 -26.42 9.94 -5.89
C SER A 291 -25.54 9.12 -4.96
N PHE A 292 -24.34 8.74 -5.41
CA PHE A 292 -23.40 7.96 -4.61
C PHE A 292 -23.00 8.69 -3.32
N ASP A 293 -22.76 10.00 -3.37
CA ASP A 293 -22.47 10.83 -2.18
C ASP A 293 -23.58 10.73 -1.13
N ARG A 294 -24.84 10.76 -1.57
CA ARG A 294 -25.99 10.64 -0.66
C ARG A 294 -26.04 9.27 0.00
N TRP A 295 -25.66 8.21 -0.71
CA TRP A 295 -25.70 6.84 -0.18
C TRP A 295 -24.54 6.59 0.80
N ASP A 296 -23.36 7.13 0.49
CA ASP A 296 -22.20 7.14 1.38
C ASP A 296 -22.53 7.92 2.66
N ALA A 297 -23.11 9.12 2.51
CA ALA A 297 -23.55 9.93 3.64
C ALA A 297 -24.56 9.19 4.54
N LEU A 298 -25.58 8.55 3.97
CA LEU A 298 -26.56 7.79 4.74
C LEU A 298 -25.91 6.65 5.52
N SER A 299 -24.95 5.96 4.92
CA SER A 299 -24.24 4.84 5.55
C SER A 299 -23.34 5.33 6.70
N LEU A 300 -22.58 6.42 6.48
CA LEU A 300 -21.79 7.06 7.52
C LEU A 300 -22.67 7.55 8.68
N LEU A 301 -23.75 8.28 8.38
CA LEU A 301 -24.71 8.77 9.38
C LEU A 301 -25.36 7.62 10.16
N GLY A 302 -25.72 6.53 9.47
CA GLY A 302 -26.24 5.31 10.09
C GLY A 302 -25.26 4.72 11.11
N ARG A 303 -24.01 4.53 10.71
CA ARG A 303 -22.97 3.98 11.59
C ARG A 303 -22.65 4.91 12.76
N LEU A 304 -22.54 6.21 12.52
CA LEU A 304 -22.33 7.22 13.56
C LEU A 304 -23.48 7.24 14.58
N TYR A 305 -24.72 7.08 14.11
CA TYR A 305 -25.88 6.95 15.00
C TYR A 305 -25.83 5.65 15.82
N GLU A 306 -25.49 4.52 15.20
CA GLU A 306 -25.35 3.24 15.89
C GLU A 306 -24.32 3.35 17.03
N LYS A 307 -23.17 3.99 16.75
CA LYS A 307 -22.05 4.20 17.66
C LYS A 307 -22.14 5.48 18.49
N ARG A 308 -23.30 6.14 18.54
CA ARG A 308 -23.48 7.46 19.19
C ARG A 308 -22.98 7.52 20.64
N THR A 309 -23.14 6.43 21.41
CA THR A 309 -22.67 6.35 22.80
C THR A 309 -21.15 6.24 22.86
N THR A 310 -20.54 5.42 21.99
CA THR A 310 -19.08 5.28 21.87
C THR A 310 -18.42 6.60 21.48
N HIS A 311 -19.01 7.34 20.55
CA HIS A 311 -18.52 8.65 20.11
C HIS A 311 -18.97 9.82 21.00
N GLN A 312 -19.75 9.55 22.05
CA GLN A 312 -20.29 10.58 22.95
C GLN A 312 -20.99 11.72 22.20
N LEU A 313 -21.76 11.38 21.16
CA LEU A 313 -22.44 12.38 20.34
C LEU A 313 -23.48 13.13 21.18
N PRO A 314 -23.56 14.48 21.10
CA PRO A 314 -24.60 15.24 21.79
C PRO A 314 -26.00 14.80 21.36
N ALA A 315 -26.96 14.84 22.29
CA ALA A 315 -28.35 14.42 22.01
C ALA A 315 -28.96 15.17 20.81
N ALA A 316 -28.67 16.47 20.69
CA ALA A 316 -29.10 17.28 19.54
C ALA A 316 -28.53 16.74 18.22
N THR A 317 -27.23 16.38 18.20
CA THR A 317 -26.57 15.79 17.04
C THR A 317 -27.18 14.44 16.66
N VAL A 318 -27.44 13.57 17.66
CA VAL A 318 -28.13 12.28 17.45
C VAL A 318 -29.51 12.48 16.83
N GLN A 319 -30.27 13.46 17.32
CA GLN A 319 -31.58 13.81 16.78
C GLN A 319 -31.48 14.33 15.34
N THR A 320 -30.51 15.20 15.04
CA THR A 320 -30.26 15.69 13.68
C THR A 320 -29.95 14.54 12.73
N ILE A 321 -29.06 13.62 13.12
CA ILE A 321 -28.71 12.44 12.30
C ILE A 321 -29.97 11.61 12.02
N LYS A 322 -30.76 11.30 13.05
CA LYS A 322 -32.00 10.52 12.91
C LYS A 322 -32.99 11.20 11.97
N GLN A 323 -33.21 12.50 12.14
CA GLN A 323 -34.14 13.26 11.30
C GLN A 323 -33.68 13.32 9.85
N THR A 324 -32.37 13.47 9.60
CA THR A 324 -31.80 13.43 8.25
C THR A 324 -32.07 12.09 7.57
N ILE A 325 -31.85 10.97 8.27
CA ILE A 325 -32.11 9.63 7.74
C ILE A 325 -33.61 9.45 7.44
N VAL A 326 -34.49 9.87 8.36
CA VAL A 326 -35.95 9.81 8.16
C VAL A 326 -36.40 10.68 6.98
N ASN A 327 -35.90 11.90 6.85
CA ASN A 327 -36.25 12.77 5.72
C ASN A 327 -35.81 12.19 4.37
N ALA A 328 -34.70 11.46 4.35
CA ALA A 328 -34.20 10.81 3.14
C ALA A 328 -35.11 9.66 2.66
N THR A 329 -35.98 9.09 3.50
CA THR A 329 -36.94 8.06 3.08
C THR A 329 -38.04 8.60 2.15
N THR A 330 -38.17 9.92 2.01
CA THR A 330 -39.10 10.57 1.07
C THR A 330 -38.38 11.31 -0.06
N HIS A 331 -37.08 11.08 -0.23
CA HIS A 331 -36.29 11.73 -1.28
C HIS A 331 -36.81 11.38 -2.69
N ARG A 332 -36.67 12.30 -3.66
CA ARG A 332 -37.16 12.09 -5.04
C ARG A 332 -36.52 10.87 -5.73
N GLU A 333 -35.25 10.62 -5.43
CA GLU A 333 -34.49 9.53 -6.02
C GLU A 333 -34.74 8.20 -5.29
N ILE A 334 -35.11 7.16 -6.06
CA ILE A 334 -35.40 5.80 -5.57
C ILE A 334 -34.23 5.25 -4.73
N THR A 335 -33.00 5.35 -5.23
CA THR A 335 -31.85 4.73 -4.56
C THR A 335 -31.51 5.39 -3.22
N THR A 336 -31.66 6.72 -3.12
CA THR A 336 -31.53 7.43 -1.85
C THR A 336 -32.61 6.97 -0.85
N ARG A 337 -33.88 6.84 -1.27
CA ARG A 337 -34.94 6.32 -0.39
C ARG A 337 -34.62 4.90 0.09
N ARG A 338 -34.18 4.03 -0.82
CA ARG A 338 -33.82 2.64 -0.52
C ARG A 338 -32.71 2.57 0.54
N TRP A 339 -31.64 3.36 0.38
CA TRP A 339 -30.56 3.42 1.37
C TRP A 339 -31.04 3.96 2.72
N ALA A 340 -31.86 5.00 2.72
CA ALA A 340 -32.40 5.56 3.96
C ALA A 340 -33.26 4.54 4.72
N VAL A 341 -34.11 3.78 4.01
CA VAL A 341 -34.92 2.70 4.57
C VAL A 341 -34.06 1.57 5.13
N ARG A 342 -33.02 1.16 4.40
CA ARG A 342 -32.06 0.14 4.86
C ARG A 342 -31.37 0.56 6.15
N VAL A 343 -30.82 1.78 6.18
CA VAL A 343 -30.17 2.34 7.36
C VAL A 343 -31.16 2.44 8.53
N LEU A 344 -32.39 2.89 8.27
CA LEU A 344 -33.45 2.92 9.29
C LEU A 344 -33.77 1.52 9.84
N GLY A 345 -33.71 0.47 9.01
CA GLY A 345 -33.81 -0.92 9.47
C GLY A 345 -32.69 -1.34 10.43
N GLN A 346 -31.48 -0.81 10.23
CA GLN A 346 -30.30 -1.08 11.06
C GLN A 346 -30.31 -0.29 12.38
N ILE A 347 -30.75 0.97 12.39
CA ILE A 347 -30.68 1.84 13.58
C ILE A 347 -32.01 2.11 14.25
N GLY A 348 -33.11 1.77 13.58
CA GLY A 348 -34.47 2.07 14.01
C GLY A 348 -34.93 1.26 15.20
N THR A 349 -36.00 1.73 15.81
CA THR A 349 -36.69 1.15 16.96
C THR A 349 -38.14 0.82 16.59
N LEU A 350 -38.93 0.28 17.52
CA LEU A 350 -40.34 0.02 17.24
C LEU A 350 -41.13 1.27 16.84
N ASP A 351 -40.72 2.45 17.31
CA ASP A 351 -41.40 3.71 16.99
C ASP A 351 -41.29 4.05 15.49
N ASP A 352 -40.28 3.50 14.80
CA ASP A 352 -40.07 3.68 13.36
C ASP A 352 -40.91 2.70 12.50
N VAL A 353 -41.50 1.65 13.10
CA VAL A 353 -42.20 0.59 12.34
C VAL A 353 -43.42 1.13 11.59
N ALA A 354 -44.16 2.06 12.19
CA ALA A 354 -45.34 2.65 11.54
C ALA A 354 -44.97 3.43 10.26
N LEU A 355 -43.82 4.12 10.27
CA LEU A 355 -43.29 4.78 9.08
C LEU A 355 -42.89 3.77 8.01
N LEU A 356 -42.14 2.73 8.38
CA LEU A 356 -41.71 1.69 7.45
C LEU A 356 -42.89 0.91 6.84
N GLN A 357 -43.94 0.63 7.62
CA GLN A 357 -45.16 0.00 7.12
C GLN A 357 -45.87 0.86 6.07
N ARG A 358 -45.92 2.18 6.29
CA ARG A 358 -46.44 3.12 5.30
C ARG A 358 -45.62 3.08 4.01
N ILE A 359 -44.29 3.14 4.11
CA ILE A 359 -43.39 3.08 2.96
C ILE A 359 -43.59 1.77 2.19
N ALA A 360 -43.64 0.63 2.87
CA ALA A 360 -43.89 -0.67 2.27
C ALA A 360 -45.21 -0.73 1.48
N ALA A 361 -46.23 0.00 1.93
CA ALA A 361 -47.54 0.04 1.27
C ALA A 361 -47.62 1.07 0.13
N THR A 362 -46.96 2.23 0.27
CA THR A 362 -47.26 3.42 -0.57
C THR A 362 -46.08 3.99 -1.35
N ASP A 363 -44.84 3.50 -1.22
CA ASP A 363 -43.70 4.08 -1.94
C ASP A 363 -43.93 4.06 -3.47
N GLY A 364 -43.62 5.17 -4.14
CA GLY A 364 -43.87 5.35 -5.57
C GLY A 364 -42.85 4.70 -6.52
N ASP A 365 -41.94 3.85 -6.04
CA ASP A 365 -41.04 3.07 -6.91
C ASP A 365 -41.86 2.27 -7.93
N THR A 366 -41.63 2.52 -9.22
CA THR A 366 -42.29 1.83 -10.35
C THR A 366 -41.36 0.80 -11.02
N GLY A 367 -40.20 0.53 -10.42
CA GLY A 367 -39.28 -0.49 -10.92
C GLY A 367 -39.85 -1.90 -10.82
N PRO A 368 -39.27 -2.87 -11.55
CA PRO A 368 -39.80 -4.23 -11.67
C PRO A 368 -39.81 -5.04 -10.36
N ARG A 369 -39.13 -4.56 -9.30
CA ARG A 369 -39.05 -5.22 -7.98
C ARG A 369 -39.43 -4.33 -6.80
N PHE A 370 -40.12 -3.20 -6.98
CA PHE A 370 -40.54 -2.28 -5.88
C PHE A 370 -39.49 -2.17 -4.74
N SER A 371 -38.24 -1.88 -5.11
CA SER A 371 -37.06 -2.13 -4.29
C SER A 371 -37.09 -1.42 -2.93
N VAL A 372 -37.72 -0.25 -2.86
CA VAL A 372 -37.90 0.49 -1.60
C VAL A 372 -38.90 -0.20 -0.67
N ARG A 373 -39.99 -0.77 -1.23
CA ARG A 373 -41.01 -1.48 -0.45
C ARG A 373 -40.48 -2.78 0.11
N GLU A 374 -39.76 -3.55 -0.70
CA GLU A 374 -39.09 -4.78 -0.26
C GLU A 374 -38.09 -4.49 0.87
N GLU A 375 -37.31 -3.42 0.73
CA GLU A 375 -36.34 -3.03 1.76
C GLU A 375 -37.03 -2.58 3.05
N ALA A 376 -38.20 -1.93 2.97
CA ALA A 376 -38.98 -1.54 4.13
C ALA A 376 -39.53 -2.76 4.91
N VAL A 377 -39.93 -3.82 4.21
CA VAL A 377 -40.34 -5.09 4.85
C VAL A 377 -39.16 -5.70 5.61
N LYS A 378 -37.98 -5.81 4.98
CA LYS A 378 -36.77 -6.32 5.64
C LYS A 378 -36.36 -5.46 6.84
N ALA A 379 -36.49 -4.14 6.74
CA ALA A 379 -36.19 -3.22 7.84
C ALA A 379 -37.11 -3.46 9.05
N ILE A 380 -38.41 -3.68 8.82
CA ILE A 380 -39.38 -4.02 9.88
C ILE A 380 -39.01 -5.34 10.57
N GLU A 381 -38.70 -6.37 9.79
CA GLU A 381 -38.27 -7.67 10.33
C GLU A 381 -37.01 -7.54 11.19
N THR A 382 -36.01 -6.80 10.69
CA THR A 382 -34.75 -6.54 11.38
C THR A 382 -34.95 -5.79 12.71
N ILE A 383 -35.85 -4.81 12.76
CA ILE A 383 -36.18 -4.09 14.00
C ILE A 383 -36.86 -5.03 15.01
N ARG A 384 -37.79 -5.89 14.54
CA ARG A 384 -38.53 -6.81 15.41
C ARG A 384 -37.65 -7.91 16.00
N GLN A 385 -36.66 -8.39 15.24
CA GLN A 385 -35.73 -9.45 15.70
C GLN A 385 -34.69 -8.97 16.72
N ARG A 386 -34.42 -7.66 16.81
CA ARG A 386 -33.45 -7.08 17.77
C ARG A 386 -34.03 -6.83 19.16
N LYS A 387 -35.32 -7.10 19.34
CA LYS A 387 -35.99 -7.13 20.65
C LYS A 387 -36.05 -8.55 21.15
#